data_AF-A0A9E1MF83-F1
#
_entry.id   AF-A0A9E1MF83-F1
#
_cell.length_a   1.000
_cell.length_b   1.000
_cell.length_c   1.000
_cell.angle_alpha   90.00
_cell.angle_beta   90.00
_cell.angle_gamma   90.00
#
_symmetry.space_group_name_H-M   'P 1'
#
loop_
_entity.id
_entity.type
_entity.pdbx_description
1 polymer ?
#
loop_
_entity_poly.entity_id
_entity_poly.type
_entity_poly.pdbx_seq_one_letter_code
_entity_poly.pdbx_strand_id
1 'polypeptide(L)'
;MNEMTNLQKLDFACIHTWNKYHSKRQVSGAILKAILESDYQSFTSTNGARAIIREVSPMEIEAELLKNIVKTSFYKEQTNDFEYTGRALFDFDTNLEQVPTEYIENGLSNVLQSSNDTYQMERGQIGFEYLNDPVLLKQVIESFVHNRYERNLREQIDAVAMNQQVILDDIDAYTMRYQNGFTNRSK
;
A
#
# COMPACT_ATOMS: atom_id res chain seq x y z
N MET A 1 18.13 1.75 20.96
CA MET A 1 16.72 1.64 20.52
C MET A 1 16.77 1.06 19.12
N ASN A 2 15.99 0.01 18.83
CA ASN A 2 15.84 -0.42 17.45
C ASN A 2 15.13 0.68 16.66
N GLU A 3 15.66 0.99 15.49
CA GLU A 3 15.06 1.96 14.58
C GLU A 3 13.69 1.44 14.10
N MET A 4 12.69 2.32 14.04
CA MET A 4 11.37 1.96 13.54
C MET A 4 11.44 1.63 12.04
N THR A 5 10.77 0.57 11.60
CA THR A 5 10.62 0.28 10.16
C THR A 5 9.73 1.32 9.48
N ASN A 6 9.80 1.42 8.15
CA ASN A 6 8.95 2.34 7.38
C ASN A 6 7.45 2.09 7.62
N LEU A 7 7.03 0.83 7.68
CA LEU A 7 5.65 0.46 8.05
C LEU A 7 5.28 0.96 9.45
N GLN A 8 6.18 0.79 10.43
CA GLN A 8 5.94 1.27 11.80
C GLN A 8 5.82 2.80 11.88
N LYS A 9 6.64 3.53 11.12
CA LYS A 9 6.57 5.00 11.02
C LYS A 9 5.24 5.44 10.38
N LEU A 10 4.83 4.78 9.30
CA LEU A 10 3.54 5.01 8.64
C LEU A 10 2.36 4.71 9.57
N ASP A 11 2.34 3.54 10.21
CA ASP A 11 1.29 3.14 11.15
C ASP A 11 1.21 4.10 12.34
N PHE A 12 2.35 4.54 12.87
CA PHE A 12 2.37 5.51 13.97
C PHE A 12 1.71 6.83 13.56
N ALA A 13 2.03 7.36 12.38
CA ALA A 13 1.43 8.60 11.91
C ALA A 13 -0.07 8.44 11.61
N CYS A 14 -0.45 7.31 11.03
CA CYS A 14 -1.83 7.00 10.70
C CYS A 14 -2.69 6.78 11.95
N ILE A 15 -2.24 6.00 12.93
CA ILE A 15 -3.01 5.72 14.15
C ILE A 15 -3.25 6.98 14.98
N HIS A 16 -2.25 7.87 15.08
CA HIS A 16 -2.44 9.15 15.76
C HIS A 16 -3.37 10.09 15.01
N THR A 17 -3.33 10.08 13.67
CA THR A 17 -4.26 10.85 12.84
C THR A 17 -5.67 10.28 12.95
N TRP A 18 -5.82 8.95 12.91
CA TRP A 18 -7.07 8.24 13.12
C TRP A 18 -7.68 8.54 14.50
N ASN A 19 -6.91 8.43 15.57
CA ASN A 19 -7.40 8.71 16.94
C ASN A 19 -7.81 10.17 17.14
N LYS A 20 -7.30 11.10 16.33
CA LYS A 20 -7.70 12.51 16.39
C LYS A 20 -8.99 12.79 15.63
N TYR A 21 -9.14 12.21 14.44
CA TYR A 21 -10.22 12.57 13.51
C TYR A 21 -11.30 11.50 13.35
N HIS A 22 -11.02 10.26 13.75
CA HIS A 22 -11.87 9.07 13.58
C HIS A 22 -12.45 8.96 12.16
N SER A 23 -11.61 9.16 11.15
CA SER A 23 -12.07 9.32 9.77
C SER A 23 -11.12 8.67 8.78
N LYS A 24 -11.62 7.64 8.08
CA LYS A 24 -10.96 7.01 6.93
C LYS A 24 -10.55 8.06 5.89
N ARG A 25 -11.44 9.00 5.59
CA ARG A 25 -11.20 10.08 4.63
C ARG A 25 -10.01 10.96 5.03
N GLN A 26 -9.88 11.32 6.30
CA GLN A 26 -8.78 12.18 6.76
C GLN A 26 -7.43 11.45 6.68
N VAL A 27 -7.37 10.20 7.14
CA VAL A 27 -6.12 9.41 7.07
C VAL A 27 -5.74 9.14 5.61
N SER A 28 -6.70 8.71 4.78
CA SER A 28 -6.46 8.43 3.36
C SER A 28 -6.00 9.67 2.61
N GLY A 29 -6.63 10.83 2.86
CA GLY A 29 -6.21 12.10 2.27
C GLY A 29 -4.82 12.55 2.72
N ALA A 30 -4.43 12.26 3.96
CA ALA A 30 -3.09 12.57 4.45
C ALA A 30 -2.00 11.74 3.77
N ILE A 31 -2.23 10.44 3.61
CA ILE A 31 -1.32 9.54 2.86
C ILE A 31 -1.22 9.99 1.40
N LEU A 32 -2.37 10.26 0.76
CA LEU A 32 -2.40 10.67 -0.65
C LEU A 32 -1.60 11.95 -0.91
N LYS A 33 -1.75 12.96 -0.05
CA LYS A 33 -0.97 14.21 -0.15
C LYS A 33 0.52 14.01 0.11
N ALA A 34 0.88 13.13 1.05
CA ALA A 34 2.28 12.81 1.27
C ALA A 34 2.92 12.16 0.04
N ILE A 35 2.20 11.28 -0.66
CA ILE A 35 2.72 10.61 -1.86
C ILE A 35 2.77 11.58 -3.05
N LEU A 36 1.67 12.26 -3.37
CA LEU A 36 1.55 13.07 -4.58
C LEU A 36 2.23 14.44 -4.49
N GLU A 37 2.22 15.06 -3.30
CA GLU A 37 2.67 16.45 -3.12
C GLU A 37 3.88 16.56 -2.18
N SER A 38 4.34 15.44 -1.59
CA SER A 38 5.30 15.46 -0.47
C SER A 38 4.84 16.38 0.68
N ASP A 39 3.51 16.54 0.85
CA ASP A 39 2.89 17.36 1.89
C ASP A 39 2.39 16.50 3.06
N TYR A 40 3.09 16.60 4.18
CA TYR A 40 2.78 15.88 5.41
C TYR A 40 1.93 16.71 6.40
N GLN A 41 1.50 17.93 6.06
CA GLN A 41 0.74 18.79 6.98
C GLN A 41 -0.62 18.20 7.37
N SER A 42 -1.16 17.33 6.53
CA SER A 42 -2.44 16.64 6.76
C SER A 42 -2.34 15.57 7.85
N PHE A 43 -1.15 15.06 8.15
CA PHE A 43 -0.94 14.23 9.34
C PHE A 43 -0.97 15.09 10.62
N THR A 44 -1.48 14.52 11.72
CA THR A 44 -1.48 15.23 13.00
C THR A 44 -0.05 15.44 13.54
N SER A 45 0.18 16.54 14.25
CA SER A 45 1.42 16.77 15.00
C SER A 45 1.45 16.06 16.37
N THR A 46 0.33 15.48 16.80
CA THR A 46 0.21 14.74 18.06
C THR A 46 1.31 13.68 18.20
N ASN A 47 1.99 13.66 19.34
CA ASN A 47 3.07 12.73 19.66
C ASN A 47 4.20 12.65 18.61
N GLY A 48 4.40 13.71 17.84
CA GLY A 48 5.44 13.73 16.79
C GLY A 48 5.09 12.94 15.53
N ALA A 49 3.83 12.48 15.37
CA ALA A 49 3.38 11.69 14.22
C ALA A 49 3.81 12.29 12.86
N ARG A 50 3.56 13.59 12.65
CA ARG A 50 4.00 14.30 11.44
C ARG A 50 5.52 14.31 11.25
N ALA A 51 6.29 14.42 12.31
CA ALA A 51 7.75 14.45 12.21
C ALA A 51 8.30 13.09 11.80
N ILE A 52 7.76 12.02 12.40
CA ILE A 52 8.16 10.64 12.11
C ILE A 52 7.88 10.25 10.66
N ILE A 53 6.70 10.57 10.13
CA ILE A 53 6.37 10.20 8.74
C ILE A 53 7.15 10.99 7.68
N ARG A 54 7.68 12.18 8.03
CA ARG A 54 8.57 12.94 7.13
C ARG A 54 9.91 12.26 6.88
N GLU A 55 10.27 11.28 7.71
CA GLU A 55 11.47 10.47 7.51
C GLU A 55 11.26 9.37 6.46
N VAL A 56 10.03 9.16 5.99
CA VAL A 56 9.69 8.15 4.98
C VAL A 56 9.38 8.86 3.67
N SER A 57 10.14 8.53 2.62
CA SER A 57 9.92 9.10 1.30
C SER A 57 8.59 8.66 0.69
N PRO A 58 8.00 9.44 -0.23
CA PRO A 58 6.78 9.05 -0.95
C PRO A 58 6.82 7.63 -1.52
N MET A 59 7.95 7.24 -2.12
CA MET A 59 8.12 5.93 -2.72
C MET A 59 8.20 4.80 -1.67
N GLU A 60 8.80 5.05 -0.52
CA GLU A 60 8.80 4.08 0.58
C GLU A 60 7.38 3.90 1.14
N ILE A 61 6.56 4.94 1.17
CA ILE A 61 5.14 4.82 1.52
C ILE A 61 4.43 3.94 0.49
N GLU A 62 4.63 4.18 -0.81
CA GLU A 62 4.07 3.33 -1.88
C GLU A 62 4.51 1.86 -1.74
N ALA A 63 5.78 1.61 -1.42
CA ALA A 63 6.31 0.27 -1.18
C ALA A 63 5.58 -0.43 -0.03
N GLU A 64 5.39 0.25 1.11
CA GLU A 64 4.65 -0.30 2.25
C GLU A 64 3.17 -0.55 1.93
N LEU A 65 2.55 0.29 1.11
CA LEU A 65 1.18 0.08 0.63
C LEU A 65 1.08 -1.18 -0.24
N LEU A 66 1.99 -1.36 -1.20
CA LEU A 66 2.04 -2.57 -2.05
C LEU A 66 2.27 -3.84 -1.23
N LYS A 67 3.23 -3.81 -0.30
CA LYS A 67 3.47 -4.93 0.62
C LYS A 67 2.23 -5.24 1.47
N ASN A 68 1.50 -4.22 1.91
CA ASN A 68 0.24 -4.42 2.64
C ASN A 68 -0.84 -5.07 1.77
N ILE A 69 -0.96 -4.71 0.49
CA ILE A 69 -1.90 -5.35 -0.44
C ILE A 69 -1.63 -6.85 -0.55
N VAL A 70 -0.36 -7.23 -0.79
CA VAL A 70 0.03 -8.66 -0.88
C VAL A 70 -0.31 -9.41 0.40
N LYS A 71 0.05 -8.86 1.56
CA LYS A 71 -0.24 -9.47 2.87
C LYS A 71 -1.75 -9.57 3.15
N THR A 72 -2.49 -8.52 2.83
CA THR A 72 -3.94 -8.44 3.07
C THR A 72 -4.69 -9.45 2.20
N SER A 73 -4.40 -9.49 0.90
CA SER A 73 -5.01 -10.44 -0.03
C SER A 73 -4.77 -11.88 0.42
N PHE A 74 -3.54 -12.21 0.80
CA PHE A 74 -3.20 -13.55 1.28
C PHE A 74 -3.82 -13.88 2.66
N TYR A 75 -3.86 -12.93 3.59
CA TYR A 75 -4.59 -13.09 4.86
C TYR A 75 -6.07 -13.41 4.62
N LYS A 76 -6.71 -12.63 3.75
CA LYS A 76 -8.14 -12.78 3.42
C LYS A 76 -8.41 -14.12 2.74
N GLU A 77 -7.53 -14.57 1.85
CA GLU A 77 -7.58 -15.90 1.26
C GLU A 77 -7.49 -17.02 2.30
N GLN A 78 -6.46 -16.99 3.16
CA GLN A 78 -6.24 -18.04 4.16
C GLN A 78 -7.36 -18.16 5.19
N THR A 79 -7.99 -17.03 5.52
CA THR A 79 -9.05 -16.98 6.53
C THR A 79 -10.45 -17.14 5.95
N ASN A 80 -10.59 -17.27 4.62
CA ASN A 80 -11.87 -17.23 3.92
C ASN A 80 -12.68 -15.98 4.29
N ASP A 81 -12.01 -14.83 4.32
CA ASP A 81 -12.64 -13.54 4.59
C ASP A 81 -13.73 -13.26 3.54
N PHE A 82 -14.87 -12.69 3.96
CA PHE A 82 -15.99 -12.46 3.06
C PHE A 82 -15.70 -11.40 1.97
N GLU A 83 -14.71 -10.53 2.19
CA GLU A 83 -14.22 -9.58 1.18
C GLU A 83 -13.21 -10.23 0.23
N TYR A 84 -12.74 -11.45 0.52
CA TYR A 84 -11.95 -12.20 -0.44
C TYR A 84 -12.86 -12.71 -1.55
N THR A 85 -12.66 -12.18 -2.74
CA THR A 85 -13.51 -12.53 -3.89
C THR A 85 -12.78 -13.41 -4.88
N GLY A 86 -11.45 -13.54 -4.77
CA GLY A 86 -10.57 -14.22 -5.73
C GLY A 86 -10.61 -13.62 -7.14
N ARG A 87 -11.38 -12.53 -7.34
CA ARG A 87 -11.56 -11.87 -8.63
C ARG A 87 -10.59 -10.71 -8.74
N ALA A 88 -9.85 -10.69 -9.84
CA ALA A 88 -9.02 -9.57 -10.21
C ALA A 88 -9.79 -8.57 -11.08
N LEU A 89 -9.46 -7.29 -10.94
CA LEU A 89 -9.85 -6.29 -11.93
C LEU A 89 -8.73 -6.16 -12.98
N PHE A 90 -8.99 -6.56 -14.23
CA PHE A 90 -8.05 -6.32 -15.33
C PHE A 90 -8.66 -5.67 -16.58
N ASP A 91 -9.94 -5.28 -16.54
CA ASP A 91 -10.50 -4.49 -17.63
C ASP A 91 -10.30 -3.00 -17.34
N PHE A 92 -9.31 -2.39 -18.00
CA PHE A 92 -9.06 -0.94 -17.96
C PHE A 92 -10.23 -0.11 -18.53
N ASP A 93 -11.17 -0.76 -19.23
CA ASP A 93 -12.44 -0.16 -19.66
C ASP A 93 -13.44 0.01 -18.50
N THR A 94 -13.12 -0.49 -17.30
CA THR A 94 -13.95 -0.32 -16.10
C THR A 94 -13.73 1.07 -15.50
N ASN A 95 -14.81 1.75 -15.14
CA ASN A 95 -14.72 2.97 -14.34
C ASN A 95 -14.14 2.66 -12.94
N LEU A 96 -12.82 2.82 -12.79
CA LEU A 96 -12.05 2.51 -11.57
C LEU A 96 -12.58 3.21 -10.32
N GLU A 97 -13.29 4.33 -10.46
CA GLU A 97 -13.89 5.05 -9.32
C GLU A 97 -15.04 4.26 -8.66
N GLN A 98 -15.67 3.35 -9.39
CA GLN A 98 -16.80 2.54 -8.92
C GLN A 98 -16.40 1.12 -8.51
N VAL A 99 -15.13 0.77 -8.71
CA VAL A 99 -14.62 -0.56 -8.38
C VAL A 99 -14.53 -0.71 -6.85
N PRO A 100 -15.13 -1.76 -6.26
CA PRO A 100 -14.96 -2.07 -4.86
C PRO A 100 -13.49 -2.31 -4.52
N THR A 101 -13.04 -1.78 -3.37
CA THR A 101 -11.65 -1.84 -2.93
C THR A 101 -11.09 -3.26 -2.90
N GLU A 102 -11.90 -4.25 -2.52
CA GLU A 102 -11.52 -5.66 -2.46
C GLU A 102 -11.19 -6.28 -3.82
N TYR A 103 -11.73 -5.74 -4.92
CA TYR A 103 -11.37 -6.17 -6.27
C TYR A 103 -10.01 -5.60 -6.70
N ILE A 104 -9.67 -4.40 -6.22
CA ILE A 104 -8.35 -3.80 -6.43
C ILE A 104 -7.28 -4.57 -5.63
N GLU A 105 -7.57 -4.93 -4.38
CA GLU A 105 -6.69 -5.74 -3.54
C GLU A 105 -6.30 -7.05 -4.22
N ASN A 106 -7.29 -7.82 -4.65
CA ASN A 106 -7.07 -9.11 -5.29
C ASN A 106 -6.47 -8.95 -6.68
N GLY A 107 -6.90 -7.95 -7.44
CA GLY A 107 -6.34 -7.63 -8.76
C GLY A 107 -4.85 -7.36 -8.69
N LEU A 108 -4.44 -6.37 -7.89
CA LEU A 108 -3.04 -5.97 -7.79
C LEU A 108 -2.17 -7.07 -7.18
N SER A 109 -2.66 -7.79 -6.16
CA SER A 109 -1.97 -8.96 -5.61
C SER A 109 -1.74 -10.04 -6.68
N ASN A 110 -2.75 -10.33 -7.51
CA ASN A 110 -2.64 -11.31 -8.59
C ASN A 110 -1.67 -10.88 -9.69
N VAL A 111 -1.60 -9.58 -10.03
CA VAL A 111 -0.58 -9.07 -10.97
C VAL A 111 0.81 -9.34 -10.42
N LEU A 112 1.06 -8.96 -9.17
CA LEU A 112 2.35 -9.10 -8.53
C LEU A 112 2.76 -10.58 -8.40
N GLN A 113 1.81 -11.49 -8.30
CA GLN A 113 2.04 -12.94 -8.28
C GLN A 113 2.26 -13.54 -9.68
N SER A 114 1.71 -12.94 -10.73
CA SER A 114 1.81 -13.46 -12.09
C SER A 114 3.27 -13.48 -12.58
N SER A 115 3.64 -14.50 -13.35
CA SER A 115 4.96 -14.56 -13.98
C SER A 115 5.01 -13.59 -15.16
N ASN A 116 6.14 -12.88 -15.27
CA ASN A 116 6.35 -11.63 -16.04
C ASN A 116 6.15 -11.67 -17.56
N ASP A 117 5.70 -12.77 -18.15
CA ASP A 117 5.64 -12.88 -19.62
C ASP A 117 4.57 -11.96 -20.23
N THR A 118 3.51 -11.65 -19.47
CA THR A 118 2.41 -10.77 -19.93
C THR A 118 2.78 -9.28 -19.91
N TYR A 119 3.58 -8.84 -18.93
CA TYR A 119 3.80 -7.42 -18.65
C TYR A 119 5.16 -6.88 -19.09
N GLN A 120 6.12 -7.75 -19.44
CA GLN A 120 7.50 -7.37 -19.83
C GLN A 120 8.23 -6.47 -18.81
N MET A 121 7.81 -6.49 -17.55
CA MET A 121 8.36 -5.72 -16.45
C MET A 121 8.71 -6.65 -15.29
N GLU A 122 9.60 -6.25 -14.40
CA GLU A 122 9.84 -6.98 -13.16
C GLU A 122 8.66 -6.82 -12.20
N ARG A 123 8.31 -7.84 -11.41
CA ARG A 123 7.13 -7.82 -10.51
C ARG A 123 7.09 -6.60 -9.61
N GLY A 124 8.23 -6.27 -9.00
CA GLY A 124 8.37 -5.08 -8.17
C GLY A 124 7.99 -3.81 -8.93
N GLN A 125 8.48 -3.64 -10.16
CA GLN A 125 8.16 -2.49 -11.02
C GLN A 125 6.67 -2.40 -11.34
N ILE A 126 6.01 -3.53 -11.63
CA ILE A 126 4.60 -3.53 -12.04
C ILE A 126 3.71 -2.85 -10.99
N GLY A 127 3.89 -3.18 -9.71
CA GLY A 127 3.12 -2.55 -8.63
C GLY A 127 3.23 -1.03 -8.64
N PHE A 128 4.44 -0.49 -8.81
CA PHE A 128 4.66 0.96 -8.86
C PHE A 128 4.07 1.61 -10.12
N GLU A 129 4.07 0.94 -11.27
CA GLU A 129 3.44 1.44 -12.49
C GLU A 129 1.91 1.54 -12.33
N TYR A 130 1.29 0.56 -11.67
CA TYR A 130 -0.15 0.65 -11.34
C TYR A 130 -0.46 1.82 -10.38
N LEU A 131 0.43 2.10 -9.42
CA LEU A 131 0.26 3.25 -8.52
C LEU A 131 0.50 4.62 -9.18
N ASN A 132 0.98 4.69 -10.42
CA ASN A 132 1.02 5.94 -11.18
C ASN A 132 -0.39 6.45 -11.52
N ASP A 133 -1.39 5.58 -11.57
CA ASP A 133 -2.80 5.98 -11.69
C ASP A 133 -3.32 6.52 -10.35
N PRO A 134 -3.71 7.81 -10.25
CA PRO A 134 -4.15 8.41 -8.99
C PRO A 134 -5.42 7.76 -8.41
N VAL A 135 -6.29 7.20 -9.25
CA VAL A 135 -7.50 6.50 -8.80
C VAL A 135 -7.12 5.18 -8.16
N LEU A 136 -6.22 4.40 -8.76
CA LEU A 136 -5.71 3.16 -8.18
C LEU A 136 -4.95 3.42 -6.89
N LEU A 137 -4.07 4.43 -6.87
CA LEU A 137 -3.35 4.82 -5.66
C LEU A 137 -4.32 5.13 -4.51
N LYS A 138 -5.37 5.92 -4.79
CA LYS A 138 -6.39 6.24 -3.80
C LYS A 138 -7.09 4.97 -3.28
N GLN A 139 -7.47 4.04 -4.16
CA GLN A 139 -8.11 2.78 -3.76
C GLN A 139 -7.19 1.92 -2.89
N VAL A 140 -5.90 1.83 -3.23
CA VAL A 140 -4.90 1.11 -2.42
C VAL A 140 -4.71 1.74 -1.04
N ILE A 141 -4.69 3.07 -0.95
CA ILE A 141 -4.65 3.78 0.34
C ILE A 141 -5.93 3.50 1.15
N GLU A 142 -7.09 3.54 0.51
CA GLU A 142 -8.36 3.28 1.18
C GLU A 142 -8.45 1.83 1.69
N SER A 143 -7.91 0.86 0.94
CA SER A 143 -7.71 -0.52 1.40
C SER A 143 -6.85 -0.59 2.65
N PHE A 144 -5.68 0.06 2.63
CA PHE A 144 -4.74 0.07 3.75
C PHE A 144 -5.41 0.58 5.03
N VAL A 145 -6.08 1.73 4.95
CA VAL A 145 -6.75 2.38 6.09
C VAL A 145 -7.93 1.54 6.59
N HIS A 146 -8.73 1.00 5.67
CA HIS A 146 -9.88 0.17 5.99
C HIS A 146 -9.47 -1.09 6.77
N ASN A 147 -8.53 -1.87 6.23
CA ASN A 147 -8.14 -3.13 6.85
C ASN A 147 -7.39 -2.90 8.17
N ARG A 148 -6.42 -1.98 8.22
CA ARG A 148 -5.58 -1.81 9.41
C ARG A 148 -6.27 -1.10 10.56
N TYR A 149 -7.14 -0.12 10.30
CA TYR A 149 -7.71 0.73 11.38
C TYR A 149 -9.22 0.61 11.55
N GLU A 150 -9.98 0.46 10.46
CA GLU A 150 -11.45 0.31 10.56
C GLU A 150 -11.83 -1.12 10.95
N ARG A 151 -11.24 -2.12 10.30
CA ARG A 151 -11.40 -3.54 10.64
C ARG A 151 -10.46 -4.03 11.74
N ASN A 152 -9.46 -3.22 12.12
CA ASN A 152 -8.46 -3.53 13.13
C ASN A 152 -7.71 -4.86 12.86
N LEU A 153 -7.32 -5.10 11.60
CA LEU A 153 -6.66 -6.32 11.14
C LEU A 153 -5.13 -6.23 11.09
N ARG A 154 -4.54 -5.14 11.58
CA ARG A 154 -3.11 -4.85 11.47
C ARG A 154 -2.22 -6.01 11.91
N GLU A 155 -2.45 -6.50 13.13
CA GLU A 155 -1.61 -7.54 13.73
C GLU A 155 -1.76 -8.88 13.01
N GLN A 156 -2.97 -9.18 12.54
CA GLN A 156 -3.29 -10.41 11.82
C GLN A 156 -2.65 -10.42 10.43
N ILE A 157 -2.71 -9.29 9.70
CA ILE A 157 -2.08 -9.12 8.40
C ILE A 157 -0.55 -9.20 8.51
N ASP A 158 0.04 -8.63 9.56
CA ASP A 158 1.48 -8.63 9.75
C ASP A 158 2.02 -9.99 10.23
N ALA A 159 1.19 -10.81 10.89
CA ALA A 159 1.55 -12.14 11.41
C ALA A 159 1.46 -13.27 10.38
N VAL A 160 0.98 -12.99 9.17
CA VAL A 160 0.87 -13.97 8.09
C VAL A 160 2.23 -14.63 7.80
N ALA A 161 2.29 -15.96 7.87
CA ALA A 161 3.46 -16.73 7.46
C ALA A 161 3.65 -16.64 5.93
N MET A 162 4.78 -16.09 5.49
CA MET A 162 4.92 -15.58 4.12
C MET A 162 5.37 -16.66 3.12
N ASN A 163 4.42 -17.31 2.46
CA ASN A 163 4.68 -18.00 1.19
C ASN A 163 4.93 -17.00 0.03
N GLN A 164 4.68 -15.70 0.25
CA GLN A 164 4.81 -14.62 -0.73
C GLN A 164 6.05 -13.74 -0.49
N GLN A 165 7.04 -14.21 0.28
CA GLN A 165 8.24 -13.43 0.63
C GLN A 165 8.99 -12.90 -0.60
N VAL A 166 9.06 -13.70 -1.67
CA VAL A 166 9.70 -13.32 -2.94
C VAL A 166 9.12 -12.03 -3.51
N ILE A 167 7.80 -11.85 -3.43
CA ILE A 167 7.13 -10.64 -3.96
C ILE A 167 7.48 -9.42 -3.11
N LEU A 168 7.55 -9.59 -1.79
CA LEU A 168 7.95 -8.49 -0.91
C LEU A 168 9.39 -8.07 -1.19
N ASP A 169 10.29 -9.05 -1.35
CA ASP A 169 11.69 -8.81 -1.68
C ASP A 169 11.83 -8.11 -3.04
N ASP A 170 11.00 -8.47 -4.03
CA ASP A 170 10.97 -7.81 -5.34
C ASP A 170 10.55 -6.33 -5.25
N ILE A 171 9.56 -6.00 -4.39
CA ILE A 171 9.12 -4.62 -4.13
C ILE A 171 10.25 -3.83 -3.45
N ASP A 172 10.88 -4.39 -2.43
CA ASP A 172 11.98 -3.75 -1.72
C ASP A 172 13.21 -3.56 -2.65
N ALA A 173 13.53 -4.55 -3.48
CA ALA A 173 14.61 -4.49 -4.45
C ALA A 173 14.38 -3.41 -5.53
N TYR A 174 13.15 -3.24 -6.01
CA TYR A 174 12.82 -2.14 -6.92
C TYR A 174 12.99 -0.78 -6.26
N THR A 175 12.48 -0.62 -5.03
CA THR A 175 12.60 0.62 -4.25
C THR A 175 14.07 1.02 -4.04
N MET A 176 14.91 0.07 -3.61
CA MET A 176 16.35 0.31 -3.45
C MET A 176 17.04 0.71 -4.75
N ARG A 177 16.69 0.08 -5.89
CA ARG A 177 17.29 0.42 -7.18
C ARG A 177 16.92 1.82 -7.64
N TYR A 178 15.68 2.22 -7.44
CA TYR A 178 15.23 3.59 -7.75
C TYR A 178 15.97 4.63 -6.90
N GLN A 179 16.08 4.40 -5.59
CA GLN A 179 16.80 5.30 -4.68
C GLN A 179 18.28 5.48 -5.08
N ASN A 180 18.89 4.45 -5.64
CA ASN A 180 20.26 4.49 -6.14
C ASN A 180 20.39 4.97 -7.61
N GLY A 181 19.28 5.36 -8.25
CA GLY A 181 19.27 5.86 -9.63
C GLY A 181 19.48 4.79 -10.70
N PHE A 182 19.29 3.51 -10.38
CA PHE A 182 19.42 2.41 -11.33
C PHE A 182 18.16 2.17 -12.16
N THR A 183 17.02 2.73 -11.76
CA THR A 183 15.75 2.66 -12.48
C THR A 183 15.06 4.03 -12.49
N ASN A 184 14.22 4.27 -13.49
CA ASN A 184 13.36 5.45 -13.58
C ASN A 184 11.91 5.00 -13.69
N ARG A 185 10.97 5.77 -13.11
CA ARG A 185 9.54 5.59 -13.37
C ARG A 185 9.23 6.01 -14.81
N SER A 186 8.39 5.24 -15.49
CA SER A 186 7.75 5.69 -16.73
C SER A 186 6.89 6.91 -16.38
N LYS A 187 7.04 8.01 -17.12
CA LYS A 187 6.25 9.24 -16.93
C LYS A 187 4.92 9.18 -17.65
#